data_AF-A0A9E3NR52-F1
#
_entry.id   AF-A0A9E3NR52-F1
#
_cell.length_a   1.000
_cell.length_b   1.000
_cell.length_c   1.000
_cell.angle_alpha   90.00
_cell.angle_beta   90.00
_cell.angle_gamma   90.00
#
_symmetry.space_group_name_H-M   'P 1'
#
loop_
_entity.id
_entity.type
_entity.pdbx_description
1 polymer ?
#
loop_
_entity_poly.entity_id
_entity_poly.type
_entity_poly.pdbx_seq_one_letter_code
_entity_poly.pdbx_strand_id
1 'polypeptide(L)'
;MNDSRHGSGGPREVEPCGVCGGDGRLENAWGQVAKCPSCHGSGRKREDTGFHDVTKTKPAHHQQSNRAPVVAKQVWPGTPAGDLLAKEIRDAPGLSDDTKARLTREIIDHEATHGQCTKTFLKKVRKQFRSST
;
A
#
# COMPACT_ATOMS: atom_id res chain seq x y z
N MET A 1 35.59 18.29 -59.03
CA MET A 1 36.13 17.45 -57.96
C MET A 1 36.24 18.32 -56.70
N ASN A 2 35.32 18.20 -55.75
CA ASN A 2 35.41 18.91 -54.46
C ASN A 2 35.84 17.92 -53.39
N ASP A 3 37.12 17.95 -53.02
CA ASP A 3 37.70 17.20 -51.90
C ASP A 3 37.42 17.95 -50.58
N SER A 4 36.31 17.61 -49.93
CA SER A 4 36.02 18.01 -48.55
C SER A 4 36.71 17.06 -47.57
N ARG A 5 38.00 17.30 -47.29
CA ARG A 5 38.74 16.61 -46.22
C ARG A 5 38.77 17.46 -44.95
N HIS A 6 37.79 17.29 -44.07
CA HIS A 6 37.92 17.63 -42.66
C HIS A 6 37.21 16.55 -41.82
N GLY A 7 37.94 15.48 -41.52
CA GLY A 7 37.54 14.43 -40.58
C GLY A 7 38.48 14.44 -39.39
N SER A 8 38.31 15.39 -38.47
CA SER A 8 39.01 15.42 -37.20
C SER A 8 38.30 14.50 -36.22
N GLY A 9 38.69 13.22 -36.19
CA GLY A 9 38.30 12.27 -35.15
C GLY A 9 39.02 12.61 -33.84
N GLY A 10 38.45 13.50 -33.03
CA GLY A 10 38.85 13.67 -31.64
C GLY A 10 38.37 12.50 -30.75
N PRO A 11 39.03 12.22 -29.62
CA PRO A 11 38.56 11.20 -28.68
C PRO A 11 37.16 11.61 -28.22
N ARG A 12 36.18 10.70 -28.33
CA ARG A 12 34.84 10.91 -27.75
C ARG A 12 35.02 11.10 -26.25
N GLU A 13 35.02 12.34 -25.79
CA GLU A 13 34.99 12.66 -24.37
C GLU A 13 33.80 11.92 -23.78
N VAL A 14 34.09 10.93 -22.95
CA VAL A 14 33.06 10.10 -22.35
C VAL A 14 32.37 10.98 -21.31
N GLU A 15 31.23 11.56 -21.68
CA GLU A 15 30.49 12.44 -20.79
C GLU A 15 30.19 11.71 -19.48
N PRO A 16 30.52 12.33 -18.32
CA PRO A 16 30.24 11.72 -17.04
C PRO A 16 28.73 11.63 -16.79
N CYS A 17 28.31 10.66 -15.98
CA CYS A 17 26.91 10.52 -15.61
C CYS A 17 26.45 11.73 -14.79
N GLY A 18 25.47 12.49 -15.29
CA GLY A 18 24.96 13.70 -14.61
C GLY A 18 24.29 13.47 -13.25
N VAL A 19 24.02 12.22 -12.86
CA VAL A 19 23.43 11.88 -11.55
C VAL A 19 24.49 11.59 -10.49
N CYS A 20 25.58 10.92 -10.86
CA CYS A 20 26.64 10.53 -9.91
C CYS A 20 27.99 11.20 -10.18
N GLY A 21 28.05 12.17 -11.08
CA GLY A 21 29.27 12.93 -11.40
C GLY A 21 30.40 12.14 -12.07
N GLY A 22 30.29 10.82 -12.22
CA GLY A 22 31.39 9.97 -12.69
C GLY A 22 31.65 8.76 -11.81
N ASP A 23 31.19 8.78 -10.55
CA ASP A 23 31.58 7.80 -9.54
C ASP A 23 30.86 6.45 -9.67
N GLY A 24 29.75 6.41 -10.41
CA GLY A 24 28.92 5.21 -10.56
C GLY A 24 28.16 4.81 -9.30
N ARG A 25 28.32 5.55 -8.19
CA ARG A 25 27.70 5.28 -6.90
C ARG A 25 27.05 6.54 -6.34
N LEU A 26 26.07 6.34 -5.48
CA LEU A 26 25.42 7.39 -4.72
C LEU A 26 25.52 7.02 -3.24
N GLU A 27 25.98 7.97 -2.44
CA GLU A 27 26.09 7.83 -0.99
C GLU A 27 25.07 8.74 -0.31
N ASN A 28 24.47 8.27 0.77
CA ASN A 28 23.60 9.10 1.60
C ASN A 28 24.27 9.44 2.94
N ALA A 29 23.69 10.42 3.64
CA ALA A 29 24.20 10.90 4.94
C ALA A 29 24.21 9.83 6.04
N TRP A 30 23.50 8.72 5.84
CA TRP A 30 23.49 7.57 6.75
C TRP A 30 24.56 6.51 6.40
N GLY A 31 25.50 6.84 5.50
CA GLY A 31 26.62 5.96 5.12
C GLY A 31 26.22 4.80 4.21
N GLN A 32 25.02 4.83 3.61
CA GLN A 32 24.60 3.79 2.67
C GLN A 32 25.09 4.14 1.27
N VAL A 33 25.75 3.18 0.64
CA VAL A 33 26.26 3.31 -0.73
C VAL A 33 25.44 2.42 -1.66
N ALA A 34 24.84 3.04 -2.69
CA ALA A 34 24.08 2.35 -3.71
C ALA A 34 24.70 2.57 -5.09
N LYS A 35 24.51 1.62 -6.02
CA LYS A 35 24.86 1.84 -7.44
C LYS A 35 23.97 2.93 -8.01
N CYS A 36 24.57 3.85 -8.78
CA CYS A 36 23.82 4.90 -9.43
C CYS A 36 22.77 4.30 -10.38
N PRO A 37 21.47 4.62 -10.24
CA PRO A 37 20.41 4.02 -11.06
C PRO A 37 20.43 4.51 -12.50
N SER A 38 21.08 5.65 -12.78
CA SER A 38 21.14 6.24 -14.12
C SER A 38 22.19 5.58 -15.01
N CYS A 39 23.38 5.29 -14.46
CA CYS A 39 24.48 4.65 -15.19
C CYS A 39 24.71 3.18 -14.80
N HIS A 40 23.93 2.65 -13.85
CA HIS A 40 24.06 1.30 -13.29
C HIS A 40 25.47 0.97 -12.76
N GLY A 41 26.26 1.97 -12.36
CA GLY A 41 27.62 1.79 -11.89
C GLY A 41 28.72 2.04 -12.91
N SER A 42 28.39 2.41 -14.15
CA SER A 42 29.39 2.69 -15.17
C SER A 42 30.10 4.03 -15.01
N GLY A 43 29.51 4.97 -14.25
CA GLY A 43 30.02 6.34 -14.10
C GLY A 43 29.85 7.21 -15.35
N ARG A 44 29.45 6.62 -16.47
CA ARG A 44 29.35 7.28 -17.78
C ARG A 44 27.90 7.64 -18.07
N LYS A 45 27.68 8.71 -18.84
CA LYS A 45 26.37 9.06 -19.37
C LYS A 45 25.86 7.88 -20.20
N ARG A 46 24.66 7.41 -19.83
CA ARG A 46 24.01 6.33 -20.57
C ARG A 46 23.51 6.91 -21.89
N GLU A 47 23.86 6.25 -22.99
CA GLU A 47 23.30 6.56 -24.30
C GLU A 47 21.79 6.30 -24.26
N ASP A 48 20.99 7.26 -24.72
CA ASP A 48 19.54 7.10 -24.75
C ASP A 48 19.19 6.08 -25.83
N THR A 49 19.00 4.82 -25.43
CA THR A 49 18.64 3.74 -26.34
C THR A 49 17.13 3.72 -26.69
N GLY A 50 16.39 4.80 -26.40
CA GLY A 50 15.00 4.95 -26.80
C GLY A 50 13.99 4.30 -25.84
N PHE A 51 12.90 3.76 -26.41
CA PHE A 51 11.73 3.27 -25.67
C PHE A 51 12.08 2.08 -24.77
N HIS A 52 12.22 2.34 -23.46
CA HIS A 52 12.28 1.28 -22.46
C HIS A 52 10.87 0.75 -22.27
N ASP A 53 10.64 -0.50 -22.65
CA ASP A 53 9.35 -1.16 -22.49
C ASP A 53 9.00 -1.30 -21.00
N VAL A 54 8.29 -0.30 -20.48
CA VAL A 54 7.79 -0.23 -19.11
C VAL A 54 6.61 -1.17 -18.88
N THR A 55 6.08 -1.80 -19.94
CA THR A 55 4.95 -2.75 -19.85
C THR A 55 5.40 -4.17 -19.53
N LYS A 56 6.71 -4.45 -19.65
CA LYS A 56 7.28 -5.74 -19.23
C LYS A 56 7.24 -5.87 -17.71
N THR A 57 6.20 -6.53 -17.22
CA THR A 57 6.10 -6.92 -15.82
C THR A 57 7.29 -7.82 -15.49
N LYS A 58 8.10 -7.39 -14.52
CA LYS A 58 9.18 -8.21 -13.94
C LYS A 58 8.59 -9.59 -13.59
N PRO A 59 9.23 -10.72 -13.91
CA PRO A 59 8.68 -12.06 -13.60
C PRO A 59 8.38 -12.27 -12.11
N ALA A 60 8.98 -11.46 -11.22
CA ALA A 60 8.65 -11.39 -9.80
C ALA A 60 7.21 -10.90 -9.51
N HIS A 61 6.56 -10.16 -10.42
CA HIS A 61 5.16 -9.74 -10.27
C HIS A 61 4.16 -10.86 -10.60
N HIS A 62 4.60 -11.97 -11.21
CA HIS A 62 3.79 -13.18 -11.34
C HIS A 62 3.80 -14.03 -10.07
N GLN A 63 4.72 -13.79 -9.13
CA GLN A 63 4.60 -14.43 -7.83
C GLN A 63 3.41 -13.82 -7.11
N GLN A 64 2.48 -14.70 -6.70
CA GLN A 64 1.45 -14.36 -5.75
C GLN A 64 2.13 -13.67 -4.57
N SER A 65 1.78 -12.40 -4.33
CA SER A 65 2.22 -11.74 -3.11
C SER A 65 1.78 -12.61 -1.94
N ASN A 66 2.58 -12.61 -0.87
CA ASN A 66 2.23 -13.22 0.41
C ASN A 66 1.06 -12.43 1.03
N ARG A 67 -0.07 -12.39 0.33
CA ARG A 67 -1.30 -11.71 0.72
C ARG A 67 -1.80 -12.55 1.87
N ALA A 68 -1.74 -11.98 3.08
CA ALA A 68 -2.31 -12.59 4.26
C ALA A 68 -3.70 -13.14 3.91
N PRO A 69 -4.05 -14.36 4.38
CA PRO A 69 -5.32 -14.97 4.07
C PRO A 69 -6.42 -13.95 4.37
N VAL A 70 -7.32 -13.75 3.41
CA VAL A 70 -8.49 -12.90 3.59
C VAL A 70 -9.28 -13.51 4.74
N VAL A 71 -9.09 -12.97 5.94
CA VAL A 71 -9.81 -13.41 7.14
C VAL A 71 -11.29 -13.27 6.80
N ALA A 72 -12.02 -14.39 6.85
CA ALA A 72 -13.44 -14.42 6.57
C ALA A 72 -14.11 -13.33 7.39
N LYS A 73 -14.89 -12.46 6.72
CA LYS A 73 -15.49 -11.30 7.36
C LYS A 73 -16.39 -11.80 8.49
N GLN A 74 -16.01 -11.50 9.73
CA GLN A 74 -16.74 -11.93 10.90
C GLN A 74 -18.18 -11.41 10.81
N VAL A 75 -19.15 -12.32 10.83
CA VAL A 75 -20.59 -12.01 10.66
C VAL A 75 -21.26 -11.71 12.00
N TRP A 76 -20.64 -12.14 13.11
CA TRP A 76 -21.19 -12.05 14.45
C TRP A 76 -20.14 -11.63 15.47
N PRO A 77 -20.46 -10.86 16.52
CA PRO A 77 -19.51 -10.49 17.57
C PRO A 77 -18.83 -11.72 18.20
N GLY A 78 -17.54 -11.61 18.47
CA GLY A 78 -16.73 -12.69 19.02
C GLY A 78 -16.69 -12.67 20.55
N THR A 79 -16.98 -11.53 21.18
CA THR A 79 -16.97 -11.42 22.64
C THR A 79 -18.34 -11.74 23.23
N PRO A 80 -18.41 -12.31 24.45
CA PRO A 80 -19.67 -12.64 25.10
C PRO A 80 -20.56 -11.41 25.35
N ALA A 81 -19.95 -10.25 25.63
CA ALA A 81 -20.68 -9.00 25.82
C ALA A 81 -21.28 -8.48 24.51
N GLY A 82 -20.54 -8.57 23.41
CA GLY A 82 -21.03 -8.21 22.08
C GLY A 82 -22.12 -9.17 21.58
N ASP A 83 -22.00 -10.46 21.85
CA ASP A 83 -23.01 -11.47 21.49
C ASP A 83 -24.37 -11.19 22.17
N LEU A 84 -24.36 -10.94 23.48
CA LEU A 84 -25.58 -10.58 24.21
C LEU A 84 -26.23 -9.31 23.65
N LEU A 85 -25.43 -8.29 23.36
CA LEU A 85 -25.92 -7.03 22.80
C LEU A 85 -26.48 -7.21 21.38
N ALA A 86 -25.83 -8.01 20.53
CA ALA A 86 -26.33 -8.29 19.19
C ALA A 86 -27.62 -9.11 19.20
N LYS A 87 -27.80 -10.01 20.19
CA LYS A 87 -29.09 -10.68 20.46
C LYS A 87 -30.17 -9.69 20.88
N GLU A 88 -29.87 -8.79 21.84
CA GLU A 88 -30.79 -7.72 22.25
C GLU A 88 -31.27 -6.88 21.04
N ILE A 89 -30.39 -6.56 20.11
CA ILE A 89 -30.71 -5.79 18.89
C ILE A 89 -31.53 -6.61 17.89
N ARG A 90 -31.21 -7.89 17.73
CA ARG A 90 -31.95 -8.81 16.85
C ARG A 90 -33.40 -8.95 17.31
N ASP A 91 -33.59 -9.10 18.62
CA ASP A 91 -34.89 -9.36 19.25
C ASP A 91 -35.71 -8.08 19.50
N ALA A 92 -35.11 -6.90 19.33
CA ALA A 92 -35.79 -5.63 19.55
C ALA A 92 -36.94 -5.42 18.52
N PRO A 93 -38.21 -5.35 18.97
CA PRO A 93 -39.34 -5.04 18.12
C PRO A 93 -39.36 -3.53 17.82
N GLY A 94 -39.40 -3.16 16.54
CA GLY A 94 -39.45 -1.76 16.11
C GLY A 94 -38.23 -1.24 15.34
N LEU A 95 -37.17 -2.04 15.22
CA LEU A 95 -36.04 -1.71 14.33
C LEU A 95 -36.16 -2.43 12.99
N SER A 96 -35.86 -1.72 11.91
CA SER A 96 -35.70 -2.33 10.59
C SER A 96 -34.51 -3.27 10.55
N ASP A 97 -34.57 -4.28 9.68
CA ASP A 97 -33.51 -5.27 9.53
C ASP A 97 -32.18 -4.62 9.09
N ASP A 98 -32.22 -3.58 8.26
CA ASP A 98 -31.04 -2.78 7.90
C ASP A 98 -30.40 -2.12 9.12
N THR A 99 -31.21 -1.60 10.04
CA THR A 99 -30.70 -0.98 11.27
C THR A 99 -30.09 -2.01 12.18
N LYS A 100 -30.72 -3.19 12.32
CA LYS A 100 -30.18 -4.32 13.09
C LYS A 100 -28.84 -4.78 12.53
N ALA A 101 -28.74 -4.90 11.20
CA ALA A 101 -27.49 -5.27 10.53
C ALA A 101 -26.40 -4.21 10.72
N ARG A 102 -26.74 -2.92 10.62
CA ARG A 102 -25.81 -1.81 10.86
C ARG A 102 -25.25 -1.81 12.28
N LEU A 103 -26.13 -1.94 13.28
CA LEU A 103 -25.73 -1.96 14.69
C LEU A 103 -24.87 -3.18 15.02
N THR A 104 -25.21 -4.36 14.47
CA THR A 104 -24.42 -5.58 14.65
C THR A 104 -23.01 -5.42 14.08
N ARG A 105 -22.87 -4.76 12.92
CA ARG A 105 -21.55 -4.43 12.34
C ARG A 105 -20.76 -3.45 13.21
N GLU A 106 -21.41 -2.43 13.76
CA GLU A 106 -20.75 -1.48 14.66
C GLU A 106 -20.16 -2.19 15.90
N ILE A 107 -20.85 -3.22 16.42
CA ILE A 107 -20.32 -4.04 17.52
C ILE A 107 -19.06 -4.78 17.08
N ILE A 108 -19.08 -5.44 15.92
CA ILE A 108 -17.94 -6.20 15.38
C ILE A 108 -16.74 -5.29 15.14
N ASP A 109 -16.95 -4.11 14.54
CA ASP A 109 -15.87 -3.16 14.24
C ASP A 109 -15.24 -2.58 15.53
N HIS A 110 -16.07 -2.33 16.55
CA HIS A 110 -15.60 -1.88 17.86
C HIS A 110 -14.78 -2.97 18.56
N GLU A 111 -15.23 -4.23 18.52
CA GLU A 111 -14.47 -5.37 19.04
C GLU A 111 -13.15 -5.57 18.32
N ALA A 112 -13.13 -5.47 16.98
CA ALA A 112 -11.92 -5.62 16.20
C ALA A 112 -10.86 -4.56 16.54
N THR A 113 -11.31 -3.34 16.88
CA THR A 113 -10.40 -2.22 17.20
C THR A 113 -9.94 -2.24 18.66
N HIS A 114 -10.80 -2.63 19.60
CA HIS A 114 -10.54 -2.50 21.04
C HIS A 114 -10.33 -3.85 21.76
N GLY A 115 -10.52 -4.98 21.09
CA GLY A 115 -10.47 -6.33 21.65
C GLY A 115 -11.67 -6.71 22.53
N GLN A 116 -12.44 -5.73 23.03
CA GLN A 116 -13.62 -5.94 23.86
C GLN A 116 -14.64 -4.80 23.72
N CYS A 117 -15.92 -5.10 23.94
CA CYS A 117 -16.95 -4.07 24.06
C CYS A 117 -16.82 -3.31 25.37
N THR A 118 -16.50 -2.02 25.29
CA THR A 118 -16.40 -1.15 26.47
C THR A 118 -17.78 -0.83 27.07
N LYS A 119 -17.83 -0.54 28.38
CA LYS A 119 -19.09 -0.19 29.09
C LYS A 119 -19.78 1.04 28.48
N THR A 120 -19.01 2.01 28.01
CA THR A 120 -19.52 3.22 27.34
C THR A 120 -20.12 2.89 25.99
N PHE A 121 -19.48 2.02 25.21
CA PHE A 121 -20.00 1.52 23.95
C PHE A 121 -21.32 0.77 24.13
N LEU A 122 -21.40 -0.16 25.08
CA LEU A 122 -22.64 -0.88 25.39
C LEU A 122 -23.79 0.07 25.73
N LYS A 123 -23.53 1.11 26.54
CA LYS A 123 -24.51 2.15 26.85
C LYS A 123 -24.95 2.95 25.62
N LYS A 124 -24.00 3.32 24.75
CA LYS A 124 -24.26 4.04 23.50
C LYS A 124 -25.20 3.25 22.59
N VAL A 125 -24.87 1.98 22.32
CA VAL A 125 -25.67 1.13 21.43
C VAL A 125 -27.06 0.90 22.01
N ARG A 126 -27.17 0.57 23.30
CA ARG A 126 -28.47 0.43 23.98
C ARG A 126 -29.33 1.67 23.89
N LYS A 127 -28.74 2.86 23.99
CA LYS A 127 -29.50 4.11 23.83
C LYS A 127 -30.09 4.23 22.42
N GLN A 128 -29.33 3.89 21.38
CA GLN A 128 -29.77 4.08 19.99
C GLN A 128 -31.01 3.26 19.63
N PHE A 129 -31.13 2.03 20.13
CA PHE A 129 -32.27 1.17 19.79
C PHE A 129 -33.40 1.22 20.82
N ARG A 130 -33.15 1.67 22.06
CA ARG A 130 -34.20 1.90 23.07
C ARG A 130 -34.84 3.28 23.01
N SER A 131 -34.18 4.28 22.42
CA SER A 131 -34.80 5.60 22.18
C SER A 131 -35.72 5.63 20.96
N SER A 132 -35.83 4.51 20.24
CA SER A 132 -36.66 4.36 19.04
C SER A 132 -37.97 3.59 19.33
N THR A 133 -38.24 3.29 20.60
CA THR A 133 -39.51 2.77 21.13
C THR A 133 -40.18 3.87 21.92
#